data_AF-A0A373CNJ7-F1
#
_entry.id   AF-A0A373CNJ7-F1
#
_cell.length_a   1.000
_cell.length_b   1.000
_cell.length_c   1.000
_cell.angle_alpha   90.00
_cell.angle_beta   90.00
_cell.angle_gamma   90.00
#
_symmetry.space_group_name_H-M   'P 1'
#
loop_
_entity.id
_entity.type
_entity.pdbx_description
1 polymer ?
#
loop_
_entity_poly.entity_id
_entity_poly.type
_entity_poly.pdbx_seq_one_letter_code
_entity_poly.pdbx_strand_id
1 'polypeptide(L)'
;MIKIPEKEGRLSAAKAAHIEAVIAFVKRKTEGYRRNLFANISRVMLVSGTFEDMSARDDWSWLSDFILADVKTLKQMIGRPELLQFDEFKRMYSDYFSAGSDKYVDASTKYNAYTFIENLGVTICPYCDEEYLDVVENGNGGKLRTLEIDHFFPKGKYPALAMCFYNLVPSGQNCNGMKREELLGMNPYEEGIEGCTWLYPDLPVGVNMEKVPAADCTIHFHPRREWRKM
;
A
#
# COMPACT_ATOMS: atom_id res chain seq x y z
N MET A 1 12.05 -4.12 -11.05
CA MET A 1 10.86 -4.43 -10.25
C MET A 1 10.43 -5.84 -10.59
N ILE A 2 10.03 -6.61 -9.57
CA ILE A 2 9.42 -7.92 -9.73
C ILE A 2 7.98 -7.89 -9.22
N LYS A 3 7.14 -8.75 -9.78
CA LYS A 3 5.79 -8.95 -9.27
C LYS A 3 5.82 -9.58 -7.88
N ILE A 4 4.99 -9.08 -6.97
CA ILE A 4 4.75 -9.76 -5.69
C ILE A 4 4.11 -11.13 -6.01
N PRO A 5 4.76 -12.24 -5.62
CA PRO A 5 4.38 -13.55 -6.09
C PRO A 5 3.03 -13.96 -5.51
N GLU A 6 2.10 -14.31 -6.41
CA GLU A 6 0.83 -14.93 -6.07
C GLU A 6 1.04 -16.43 -5.83
N LYS A 7 1.81 -16.81 -4.80
CA LYS A 7 1.90 -18.22 -4.41
C LYS A 7 0.49 -18.72 -4.03
N GLU A 8 0.13 -19.92 -4.48
CA GLU A 8 -1.21 -20.50 -4.31
C GLU A 8 -1.75 -20.27 -2.89
N GLY A 9 -2.87 -19.54 -2.80
CA GLY A 9 -3.59 -19.28 -1.56
C GLY A 9 -3.01 -18.23 -0.62
N ARG A 10 -1.70 -17.90 -0.68
CA ARG A 10 -1.08 -16.94 0.26
C ARG A 10 -1.64 -15.53 0.13
N LEU A 11 -1.73 -15.02 -1.10
CA LEU A 11 -2.28 -13.69 -1.35
C LEU A 11 -3.74 -13.59 -0.89
N SER A 12 -4.53 -14.64 -1.12
CA SER A 12 -5.93 -14.70 -0.67
C SER A 12 -6.03 -14.72 0.86
N ALA A 13 -5.21 -15.53 1.53
CA ALA A 13 -5.16 -15.60 2.98
C ALA A 13 -4.70 -14.28 3.62
N ALA A 14 -3.69 -13.63 3.02
CA ALA A 14 -3.20 -12.32 3.46
C ALA A 14 -4.29 -11.24 3.36
N LYS A 15 -5.03 -11.21 2.23
CA LYS A 15 -6.18 -10.30 2.05
C LYS A 15 -7.27 -10.55 3.08
N ALA A 16 -7.63 -11.81 3.29
CA ALA A 16 -8.66 -12.21 4.25
C ALA A 16 -8.31 -11.77 5.69
N ALA A 17 -7.09 -12.09 6.14
CA ALA A 17 -6.61 -11.67 7.46
C ALA A 17 -6.56 -10.14 7.60
N HIS A 18 -6.15 -9.44 6.53
CA HIS A 18 -6.11 -7.98 6.52
C HIS A 18 -7.50 -7.36 6.70
N ILE A 19 -8.49 -7.78 5.90
CA ILE A 19 -9.83 -7.20 5.99
C ILE A 19 -10.53 -7.59 7.28
N GLU A 20 -10.34 -8.82 7.77
CA GLU A 20 -10.89 -9.28 9.05
C GLU A 20 -10.41 -8.38 10.20
N ALA A 21 -9.12 -8.10 10.26
CA ALA A 21 -8.54 -7.23 11.28
C ALA A 21 -9.05 -5.78 11.17
N VAL A 22 -9.15 -5.23 9.95
CA VAL A 22 -9.66 -3.87 9.73
C VAL A 22 -11.14 -3.76 10.13
N ILE A 23 -11.98 -4.74 9.74
CA ILE A 23 -13.39 -4.80 10.15
C ILE A 23 -13.50 -4.92 11.67
N ALA A 24 -12.74 -5.81 12.31
CA ALA A 24 -12.74 -5.96 13.76
C ALA A 24 -12.35 -4.64 14.47
N PHE A 25 -11.37 -3.91 13.94
CA PHE A 25 -11.00 -2.59 14.44
C PHE A 25 -12.11 -1.55 14.31
N VAL A 26 -12.83 -1.52 13.17
CA VAL A 26 -13.90 -0.56 12.95
C VAL A 26 -15.16 -0.91 13.73
N LYS A 27 -15.48 -2.21 13.88
CA LYS A 27 -16.60 -2.73 14.68
C LYS A 27 -16.60 -2.23 16.12
N ARG A 28 -15.42 -2.13 16.75
CA ARG A 28 -15.26 -1.65 18.13
C ARG A 28 -15.32 -0.12 18.29
N LYS A 29 -15.47 0.64 17.20
CA LYS A 29 -15.56 2.11 17.26
C LYS A 29 -17.00 2.56 17.50
N THR A 30 -17.13 3.82 17.95
CA THR A 30 -18.44 4.44 18.16
C THR A 30 -19.25 4.44 16.87
N GLU A 31 -20.58 4.46 16.98
CA GLU A 31 -21.45 4.55 15.80
C GLU A 31 -21.17 5.80 14.97
N GLY A 32 -20.94 6.95 15.61
CA GLY A 32 -20.56 8.19 14.92
C GLY A 32 -19.28 8.04 14.10
N TYR A 33 -18.27 7.33 14.60
CA TYR A 33 -17.07 7.00 13.82
C TYR A 33 -17.41 6.16 12.59
N ARG A 34 -18.19 5.09 12.79
CA ARG A 34 -18.57 4.16 11.71
C ARG A 34 -19.38 4.87 10.62
N ARG A 35 -20.33 5.74 11.02
CA ARG A 35 -21.16 6.52 10.11
C ARG A 35 -20.37 7.56 9.32
N ASN A 36 -19.44 8.25 9.98
CA ASN A 36 -18.55 9.20 9.30
C ASN A 36 -17.64 8.51 8.29
N LEU A 37 -17.04 7.38 8.68
CA LEU A 37 -16.19 6.59 7.79
C LEU A 37 -16.97 6.07 6.57
N PHE A 38 -18.18 5.54 6.78
CA PHE A 38 -19.06 5.11 5.70
C PHE A 38 -19.37 6.27 4.73
N ALA A 39 -19.73 7.44 5.26
CA ALA A 39 -20.02 8.62 4.46
C ALA A 39 -18.80 9.08 3.64
N ASN A 40 -17.61 9.06 4.23
CA ASN A 40 -16.36 9.41 3.54
C ASN A 40 -16.08 8.43 2.39
N ILE A 41 -16.18 7.12 2.63
CA ILE A 41 -15.97 6.10 1.59
C ILE A 41 -17.01 6.19 0.47
N SER A 42 -18.27 6.44 0.82
CA SER A 42 -19.37 6.60 -0.15
C SER A 42 -19.18 7.81 -1.08
N ARG A 43 -18.34 8.78 -0.72
CA ARG A 43 -17.95 9.88 -1.60
C ARG A 43 -16.86 9.48 -2.59
N VAL A 44 -16.01 8.54 -2.21
CA VAL A 44 -14.86 8.08 -3.01
C VAL A 44 -15.29 7.04 -4.04
N MET A 45 -16.16 6.10 -3.65
CA MET A 45 -16.63 5.00 -4.49
C MET A 45 -18.12 4.73 -4.32
N LEU A 46 -18.71 4.03 -5.29
CA LEU A 46 -20.10 3.62 -5.22
C LEU A 46 -20.29 2.59 -4.11
N VAL A 47 -21.23 2.86 -3.21
CA VAL A 47 -21.68 1.94 -2.17
C VAL A 47 -23.17 1.69 -2.37
N SER A 48 -23.59 0.43 -2.32
CA SER A 48 -24.99 0.07 -2.46
C SER A 48 -25.69 0.14 -1.10
N GLY A 49 -26.72 0.97 -0.96
CA GLY A 49 -27.53 1.07 0.26
C GLY A 49 -27.08 2.16 1.25
N THR A 50 -27.78 2.24 2.38
CA THR A 50 -27.51 3.23 3.44
C THR A 50 -26.66 2.63 4.57
N PHE A 51 -26.07 3.48 5.40
CA PHE A 51 -25.33 3.02 6.58
C PHE A 51 -26.23 2.20 7.51
N GLU A 52 -27.47 2.62 7.69
CA GLU A 52 -28.47 1.95 8.51
C GLU A 52 -28.77 0.53 8.00
N ASP A 53 -29.00 0.39 6.70
CA ASP A 53 -29.28 -0.92 6.08
C ASP A 53 -28.09 -1.87 6.21
N MET A 54 -26.88 -1.38 5.96
CA MET A 54 -25.65 -2.17 6.04
C MET A 54 -25.39 -2.58 7.49
N SER A 55 -25.52 -1.65 8.44
CA SER A 55 -25.31 -1.93 9.86
C SER A 55 -26.34 -2.92 10.41
N ALA A 56 -27.60 -2.87 9.97
CA ALA A 56 -28.64 -3.80 10.41
C ALA A 56 -28.37 -5.25 9.95
N ARG A 57 -27.66 -5.42 8.84
CA ARG A 57 -27.30 -6.73 8.25
C ARG A 57 -25.93 -7.24 8.69
N ASP A 58 -25.20 -6.49 9.52
CA ASP A 58 -23.77 -6.69 9.77
C ASP A 58 -22.97 -6.80 8.46
N ASP A 59 -23.35 -5.99 7.46
CA ASP A 59 -22.73 -5.96 6.14
C ASP A 59 -21.58 -4.93 6.11
N TRP A 60 -20.37 -5.45 5.83
CA TRP A 60 -19.13 -4.68 5.76
C TRP A 60 -18.53 -4.64 4.35
N SER A 61 -19.33 -4.98 3.33
CA SER A 61 -18.91 -4.95 1.92
C SER A 61 -18.33 -3.59 1.52
N TRP A 62 -18.95 -2.48 1.92
CA TRP A 62 -18.43 -1.12 1.67
C TRP A 62 -16.99 -0.90 2.18
N LEU A 63 -16.63 -1.51 3.31
CA LEU A 63 -15.29 -1.40 3.89
C LEU A 63 -14.33 -2.38 3.22
N SER A 64 -14.79 -3.61 2.97
CA SER A 64 -14.05 -4.64 2.25
C SER A 64 -13.67 -4.18 0.85
N ASP A 65 -14.63 -3.67 0.09
CA ASP A 65 -14.43 -3.21 -1.29
C ASP A 65 -13.47 -2.03 -1.35
N PHE A 66 -13.51 -1.13 -0.36
CA PHE A 66 -12.57 -0.01 -0.27
C PHE A 66 -11.14 -0.48 0.08
N ILE A 67 -11.00 -1.33 1.09
CA ILE A 67 -9.68 -1.81 1.57
C ILE A 67 -9.03 -2.75 0.55
N LEU A 68 -9.82 -3.53 -0.17
CA LEU A 68 -9.35 -4.46 -1.19
C LEU A 68 -9.46 -3.92 -2.62
N ALA A 69 -9.72 -2.61 -2.77
CA ALA A 69 -9.77 -1.94 -4.07
C ALA A 69 -8.50 -2.22 -4.87
N ASP A 70 -8.66 -2.74 -6.09
CA ASP A 70 -7.53 -3.10 -6.95
C ASP A 70 -6.71 -1.87 -7.37
N VAL A 71 -5.50 -2.10 -7.89
CA VAL A 71 -4.60 -1.01 -8.28
C VAL A 71 -5.24 -0.05 -9.28
N LYS A 72 -6.06 -0.57 -10.22
CA LYS A 72 -6.78 0.23 -11.21
C LYS A 72 -7.76 1.20 -10.53
N THR A 73 -8.52 0.71 -9.56
CA THR A 73 -9.47 1.49 -8.77
C THR A 73 -8.75 2.53 -7.93
N LEU A 74 -7.65 2.16 -7.26
CA LEU A 74 -6.82 3.10 -6.51
C LEU A 74 -6.28 4.23 -7.41
N LYS A 75 -5.82 3.92 -8.64
CA LYS A 75 -5.40 4.92 -9.64
C LYS A 75 -6.53 5.89 -10.01
N GLN A 76 -7.77 5.42 -10.07
CA GLN A 76 -8.93 6.29 -10.32
C GLN A 76 -9.25 7.17 -9.10
N MET A 77 -9.16 6.62 -7.89
CA MET A 77 -9.44 7.35 -6.65
C MET A 77 -8.48 8.52 -6.45
N ILE A 78 -7.18 8.32 -6.71
CA ILE A 78 -6.18 9.40 -6.55
C ILE A 78 -6.37 10.58 -7.51
N GLY A 79 -7.19 10.44 -8.56
CA GLY A 79 -7.59 11.54 -9.43
C GLY A 79 -8.47 12.59 -8.74
N ARG A 80 -8.99 12.27 -7.54
CA ARG A 80 -9.79 13.16 -6.68
C ARG A 80 -9.20 13.19 -5.27
N PRO A 81 -7.97 13.74 -5.09
CA PRO A 81 -7.24 13.70 -3.82
C PRO A 81 -8.01 14.32 -2.65
N GLU A 82 -8.86 15.31 -2.91
CA GLU A 82 -9.70 16.00 -1.92
C GLU A 82 -10.67 15.08 -1.21
N LEU A 83 -11.08 13.97 -1.84
CA LEU A 83 -11.97 12.98 -1.24
C LEU A 83 -11.24 11.95 -0.37
N LEU A 84 -9.90 11.92 -0.44
CA LEU A 84 -9.03 10.94 0.23
C LEU A 84 -8.34 11.50 1.48
N GLN A 85 -8.80 12.63 2.01
CA GLN A 85 -8.13 13.37 3.09
C GLN A 85 -8.52 12.94 4.52
N PHE A 86 -9.33 11.89 4.66
CA PHE A 86 -9.72 11.40 5.98
C PHE A 86 -8.64 10.49 6.58
N ASP A 87 -8.38 10.66 7.88
CA ASP A 87 -7.16 10.16 8.56
C ASP A 87 -7.36 8.82 9.27
N GLU A 88 -8.57 8.27 9.29
CA GLU A 88 -8.96 7.06 10.03
C GLU A 88 -7.98 5.90 9.77
N PHE A 89 -7.66 5.65 8.49
CA PHE A 89 -6.74 4.60 8.09
C PHE A 89 -5.27 4.96 8.33
N LYS A 90 -4.88 6.22 8.17
CA LYS A 90 -3.52 6.68 8.50
C LYS A 90 -3.21 6.56 9.99
N ARG A 91 -4.18 6.86 10.85
CA ARG A 91 -4.08 6.66 12.31
C ARG A 91 -4.04 5.18 12.64
N MET A 92 -4.93 4.37 12.06
CA MET A 92 -4.89 2.91 12.22
C MET A 92 -3.53 2.33 11.84
N TYR A 93 -2.96 2.80 10.72
CA TYR A 93 -1.64 2.40 10.27
C TYR A 93 -0.56 2.75 11.31
N SER A 94 -0.46 4.03 11.67
CA SER A 94 0.62 4.54 12.51
C SER A 94 0.53 4.10 13.97
N ASP A 95 -0.67 4.02 14.54
CA ASP A 95 -0.89 3.78 15.96
C ASP A 95 -0.95 2.28 16.30
N TYR A 96 -1.21 1.42 15.30
CA TYR A 96 -1.40 -0.01 15.51
C TYR A 96 -0.62 -0.87 14.51
N PHE A 97 -0.91 -0.73 13.21
CA PHE A 97 -0.37 -1.66 12.20
C PHE A 97 1.16 -1.63 12.13
N SER A 98 1.77 -0.45 12.11
CA SER A 98 3.23 -0.27 12.00
C SER A 98 3.90 0.17 13.30
N ALA A 99 3.19 0.17 14.43
CA ALA A 99 3.63 0.79 15.68
C ALA A 99 4.63 -0.04 16.52
N GLY A 100 4.98 -1.23 16.04
CA GLY A 100 5.88 -2.16 16.74
C GLY A 100 5.35 -3.59 16.71
N SER A 101 6.14 -4.53 17.20
CA SER A 101 5.80 -5.96 17.20
C SER A 101 4.71 -6.33 18.22
N ASP A 102 4.45 -5.47 19.21
CA ASP A 102 3.53 -5.68 20.33
C ASP A 102 2.23 -4.87 20.22
N LYS A 103 2.07 -4.10 19.13
CA LYS A 103 0.86 -3.35 18.81
C LYS A 103 0.10 -4.04 17.69
N TYR A 104 -1.23 -4.05 17.81
CA TYR A 104 -2.10 -4.82 16.92
C TYR A 104 -3.35 -4.03 16.54
N VAL A 105 -3.72 -4.11 15.26
CA VAL A 105 -5.00 -3.60 14.74
C VAL A 105 -6.14 -4.39 15.38
N ASP A 106 -6.02 -5.72 15.34
CA ASP A 106 -6.86 -6.63 16.08
C ASP A 106 -6.05 -7.41 17.11
N ALA A 107 -6.43 -7.28 18.38
CA ALA A 107 -5.77 -7.96 19.49
C ALA A 107 -6.05 -9.48 19.50
N SER A 108 -7.16 -9.92 18.91
CA SER A 108 -7.57 -11.33 18.94
C SER A 108 -6.69 -12.19 18.02
N THR A 109 -6.53 -11.74 16.77
CA THR A 109 -5.65 -12.36 15.78
C THR A 109 -4.20 -11.88 15.85
N LYS A 110 -3.92 -10.89 16.71
CA LYS A 110 -2.62 -10.21 16.84
C LYS A 110 -2.12 -9.68 15.49
N TYR A 111 -3.04 -9.08 14.71
CA TYR A 111 -2.73 -8.62 13.35
C TYR A 111 -2.01 -7.27 13.35
N ASN A 112 -0.81 -7.24 12.76
CA ASN A 112 -0.04 -6.02 12.50
C ASN A 112 0.84 -6.18 11.24
N ALA A 113 1.77 -5.25 11.04
CA ALA A 113 2.72 -5.27 9.93
C ALA A 113 3.52 -6.57 9.84
N TYR A 114 3.92 -7.16 10.97
CA TYR A 114 4.68 -8.41 11.00
C TYR A 114 3.85 -9.57 10.46
N THR A 115 2.60 -9.71 10.94
CA THR A 115 1.66 -10.71 10.44
C THR A 115 1.36 -10.51 8.95
N PHE A 116 1.22 -9.26 8.51
CA PHE A 116 1.01 -8.94 7.09
C PHE A 116 2.17 -9.45 6.22
N ILE A 117 3.41 -9.17 6.63
CA ILE A 117 4.62 -9.60 5.93
C ILE A 117 4.70 -11.14 5.88
N GLU A 118 4.52 -11.79 7.02
CA GLU A 118 4.57 -13.25 7.15
C GLU A 118 3.50 -13.93 6.26
N ASN A 119 2.27 -13.41 6.25
CA ASN A 119 1.18 -13.93 5.42
C ASN A 119 1.43 -13.73 3.93
N LEU A 120 1.96 -12.57 3.53
CA LEU A 120 2.27 -12.28 2.14
C LEU A 120 3.45 -13.11 1.64
N GLY A 121 4.44 -13.37 2.52
CA GLY A 121 5.57 -14.25 2.25
C GLY A 121 6.54 -13.71 1.20
N VAL A 122 6.65 -12.38 1.10
CA VAL A 122 7.61 -11.68 0.23
C VAL A 122 8.94 -11.60 0.95
N THR A 123 9.97 -12.23 0.36
CA THR A 123 11.32 -12.34 0.95
C THR A 123 12.37 -11.53 0.20
N ILE A 124 12.01 -10.91 -0.92
CA ILE A 124 12.89 -10.08 -1.76
C ILE A 124 12.14 -8.79 -2.08
N CYS A 125 12.83 -7.67 -2.04
CA CYS A 125 12.26 -6.35 -2.30
C CYS A 125 11.69 -6.28 -3.73
N PRO A 126 10.38 -6.02 -3.90
CA PRO A 126 9.77 -5.99 -5.22
C PRO A 126 10.22 -4.82 -6.08
N TYR A 127 10.81 -3.77 -5.48
CA TYR A 127 11.29 -2.62 -6.23
C TYR A 127 12.64 -2.87 -6.91
N CYS A 128 13.61 -3.45 -6.21
CA CYS A 128 14.97 -3.65 -6.73
C CYS A 128 15.29 -5.10 -7.13
N ASP A 129 14.57 -6.10 -6.61
CA ASP A 129 14.91 -7.52 -6.78
C ASP A 129 16.29 -7.94 -6.23
N GLU A 130 16.86 -7.16 -5.31
CA GLU A 130 18.21 -7.38 -4.76
C GLU A 130 18.25 -7.51 -3.24
N GLU A 131 17.37 -6.78 -2.53
CA GLU A 131 17.40 -6.72 -1.07
C GLU A 131 16.49 -7.79 -0.45
N TYR A 132 17.07 -8.62 0.42
CA TYR A 132 16.31 -9.62 1.18
C TYR A 132 15.48 -8.97 2.29
N LEU A 133 14.21 -9.36 2.37
CA LEU A 133 13.26 -8.88 3.37
C LEU A 133 13.02 -9.99 4.40
N ASP A 134 13.25 -9.69 5.69
CA ASP A 134 13.13 -10.67 6.75
C ASP A 134 12.57 -10.07 8.05
N VAL A 135 11.99 -10.95 8.87
CA VAL A 135 11.56 -10.69 10.24
C VAL A 135 12.41 -11.55 11.16
N VAL A 136 13.25 -10.89 11.95
CA VAL A 136 14.23 -11.56 12.82
C VAL A 136 13.86 -11.42 14.29
N GLU A 137 14.19 -12.42 15.10
CA GLU A 137 14.08 -12.32 16.54
C GLU A 137 15.30 -11.60 17.12
N ASN A 138 15.08 -10.70 18.07
CA ASN A 138 16.16 -10.09 18.83
C ASN A 138 16.52 -10.96 20.05
N GLY A 139 17.68 -10.70 20.66
CA GLY A 139 18.17 -11.48 21.81
C GLY A 139 17.28 -11.45 23.05
N ASN A 140 16.25 -10.60 23.08
CA ASN A 140 15.28 -10.48 24.17
C ASN A 140 13.90 -11.08 23.81
N GLY A 141 13.78 -11.81 22.69
CA GLY A 141 12.53 -12.43 22.24
C GLY A 141 11.53 -11.47 21.56
N GLY A 142 11.92 -10.23 21.28
CA GLY A 142 11.14 -9.29 20.46
C GLY A 142 11.41 -9.48 18.96
N LYS A 143 10.50 -9.04 18.09
CA LYS A 143 10.68 -9.12 16.63
C LYS A 143 11.19 -7.81 16.03
N LEU A 144 12.22 -7.89 15.21
CA LEU A 144 12.73 -6.83 14.35
C LEU A 144 12.42 -7.18 12.89
N ARG A 145 12.43 -6.19 12.01
CA ARG A 145 12.23 -6.37 10.58
C ARG A 145 13.34 -5.64 9.83
N THR A 146 13.88 -6.25 8.78
CA THR A 146 14.86 -5.60 7.88
C THR A 146 14.19 -4.72 6.84
N LEU A 147 12.86 -4.79 6.75
CA LEU A 147 12.05 -4.17 5.72
C LEU A 147 11.09 -3.10 6.27
N GLU A 148 10.56 -2.30 5.37
CA GLU A 148 9.47 -1.36 5.62
C GLU A 148 8.25 -1.68 4.76
N ILE A 149 7.10 -1.15 5.14
CA ILE A 149 5.89 -1.22 4.31
C ILE A 149 5.71 0.15 3.69
N ASP A 150 6.04 0.24 2.41
CA ASP A 150 5.83 1.44 1.60
C ASP A 150 4.34 1.59 1.25
N HIS A 151 3.95 2.84 1.09
CA HIS A 151 2.65 3.23 0.55
C HIS A 151 2.81 3.62 -0.91
N PHE A 152 2.41 2.74 -1.84
CA PHE A 152 2.59 2.98 -3.28
C PHE A 152 2.06 4.37 -3.69
N PHE A 153 0.85 4.69 -3.25
CA PHE A 153 0.29 6.03 -3.16
C PHE A 153 0.58 6.59 -1.75
N PRO A 154 1.43 7.63 -1.63
CA PRO A 154 1.93 8.10 -0.35
C PRO A 154 0.83 8.47 0.63
N LYS A 155 0.86 7.90 1.84
CA LYS A 155 -0.11 8.21 2.91
C LYS A 155 -0.14 9.68 3.35
N GLY A 156 0.93 10.44 3.06
CA GLY A 156 0.99 11.89 3.30
C GLY A 156 0.02 12.66 2.39
N LYS A 157 -0.11 12.20 1.14
CA LYS A 157 -0.99 12.79 0.11
C LYS A 157 -2.38 12.15 0.09
N TYR A 158 -2.45 10.85 0.39
CA TYR A 158 -3.67 10.04 0.33
C TYR A 158 -3.88 9.26 1.65
N PRO A 159 -4.15 9.94 2.78
CA PRO A 159 -4.26 9.29 4.09
C PRO A 159 -5.35 8.22 4.14
N ALA A 160 -6.42 8.37 3.36
CA ALA A 160 -7.48 7.38 3.21
C ALA A 160 -6.99 6.02 2.67
N LEU A 161 -5.92 6.01 1.86
CA LEU A 161 -5.41 4.77 1.24
C LEU A 161 -4.40 4.04 2.13
N ALA A 162 -4.12 4.53 3.35
CA ALA A 162 -3.04 4.03 4.19
C ALA A 162 -3.21 2.58 4.66
N MET A 163 -4.43 2.03 4.61
CA MET A 163 -4.75 0.63 4.91
C MET A 163 -5.32 -0.11 3.70
N CYS A 164 -5.30 0.46 2.49
CA CYS A 164 -5.70 -0.30 1.30
C CYS A 164 -4.64 -1.37 1.00
N PHE A 165 -5.03 -2.62 0.84
CA PHE A 165 -4.12 -3.77 0.74
C PHE A 165 -3.12 -3.59 -0.42
N TYR A 166 -3.62 -3.24 -1.60
CA TYR A 166 -2.78 -3.04 -2.78
C TYR A 166 -1.99 -1.72 -2.76
N ASN A 167 -2.16 -0.90 -1.72
CA ASN A 167 -1.32 0.25 -1.46
C ASN A 167 -0.14 -0.07 -0.54
N LEU A 168 -0.13 -1.23 0.13
CA LEU A 168 0.91 -1.66 1.06
C LEU A 168 1.91 -2.58 0.36
N VAL A 169 3.16 -2.13 0.24
CA VAL A 169 4.23 -2.85 -0.46
C VAL A 169 5.39 -3.10 0.51
N PRO A 170 5.70 -4.36 0.88
CA PRO A 170 6.96 -4.65 1.57
C PRO A 170 8.13 -4.21 0.70
N SER A 171 9.05 -3.44 1.26
CA SER A 171 10.19 -2.91 0.53
C SER A 171 11.39 -2.73 1.45
N GLY A 172 12.58 -2.74 0.85
CA GLY A 172 13.80 -2.38 1.55
C GLY A 172 13.85 -0.90 1.93
N GLN A 173 14.61 -0.58 2.98
CA GLN A 173 14.71 0.79 3.50
C GLN A 173 15.25 1.77 2.45
N ASN A 174 16.22 1.32 1.63
CA ASN A 174 16.81 2.13 0.58
C ASN A 174 15.79 2.46 -0.52
N CYS A 175 15.03 1.45 -0.97
CA CYS A 175 14.02 1.64 -2.01
C CYS A 175 12.89 2.55 -1.53
N ASN A 176 12.39 2.34 -0.31
CA ASN A 176 11.38 3.21 0.28
C ASN A 176 11.90 4.65 0.46
N GLY A 177 13.14 4.80 0.95
CA GLY A 177 13.81 6.08 1.14
C GLY A 177 14.12 6.85 -0.15
N MET A 178 14.30 6.15 -1.28
CA MET A 178 14.40 6.75 -2.62
C MET A 178 13.03 7.17 -3.15
N LYS A 179 12.01 6.30 -3.01
CA LYS A 179 10.65 6.57 -3.48
C LYS A 179 9.99 7.74 -2.74
N ARG A 180 10.06 7.77 -1.40
CA ARG A 180 9.41 8.80 -0.57
C ARG A 180 7.95 9.03 -0.96
N GLU A 181 7.62 10.25 -1.37
CA GLU A 181 6.30 10.66 -1.83
C GLU A 181 6.15 10.69 -3.36
N GLU A 182 7.13 10.15 -4.09
CA GLU A 182 7.08 10.03 -5.54
C GLU A 182 6.16 8.89 -5.96
N LEU A 183 5.51 9.10 -7.10
CA LEU A 183 4.55 8.17 -7.66
C LEU A 183 5.23 7.39 -8.79
N LEU A 184 5.35 6.07 -8.60
CA LEU A 184 6.01 5.18 -9.55
C LEU A 184 5.09 4.82 -10.72
N GLY A 185 5.71 4.37 -11.82
CA GLY A 185 4.99 3.98 -13.04
C GLY A 185 4.14 2.72 -12.93
N MET A 186 4.50 1.80 -12.04
CA MET A 186 3.81 0.51 -11.91
C MET A 186 3.88 -0.05 -10.50
N ASN A 187 2.77 -0.60 -10.03
CA ASN A 187 2.65 -1.17 -8.69
C ASN A 187 3.05 -2.66 -8.72
N PRO A 188 3.81 -3.18 -7.73
CA PRO A 188 4.21 -4.59 -7.63
C PRO A 188 3.12 -5.66 -7.68
N TYR A 189 1.85 -5.29 -7.53
CA TYR A 189 0.71 -6.19 -7.70
C TYR A 189 0.17 -6.24 -9.15
N GLU A 190 0.67 -5.42 -10.07
CA GLU A 190 0.23 -5.38 -11.47
C GLU A 190 0.98 -6.42 -12.33
N GLU A 191 0.27 -7.01 -13.29
CA GLU A 191 0.85 -7.94 -14.27
C GLU A 191 1.81 -7.25 -15.25
N GLY A 192 2.93 -7.89 -15.56
CA GLY A 192 3.90 -7.40 -16.54
C GLY A 192 4.83 -6.30 -16.02
N ILE A 193 5.00 -6.21 -14.70
CA ILE A 193 5.87 -5.23 -14.05
C ILE A 193 7.35 -5.43 -14.37
N GLU A 194 7.75 -6.65 -14.71
CA GLU A 194 9.12 -6.99 -15.11
C GLU A 194 9.53 -6.20 -16.36
N GLY A 195 8.58 -5.96 -17.27
CA GLY A 195 8.75 -5.10 -18.45
C GLY A 195 8.73 -3.60 -18.14
N CYS A 196 8.59 -3.22 -16.87
CA CYS A 196 8.55 -1.84 -16.40
C CYS A 196 9.71 -1.48 -15.46
N THR A 197 10.78 -2.28 -15.45
CA THR A 197 12.02 -2.00 -14.70
C THR A 197 12.86 -0.96 -15.42
N TRP A 198 12.92 0.27 -14.92
CA TRP A 198 13.69 1.34 -15.55
C TRP A 198 14.48 2.14 -14.50
N LEU A 199 15.81 1.98 -14.52
CA LEU A 199 16.76 3.01 -14.09
C LEU A 199 17.30 3.62 -15.38
N TYR A 200 16.57 4.59 -15.95
CA TYR A 200 16.97 5.25 -17.19
C TYR A 200 16.94 6.77 -16.98
N PRO A 201 17.90 7.54 -17.53
CA PRO A 201 17.76 8.98 -17.62
C PRO A 201 16.62 9.31 -18.60
N ASP A 202 15.76 10.28 -18.30
CA ASP A 202 14.59 10.65 -19.13
C ASP A 202 15.00 11.37 -20.44
N LEU A 203 15.81 10.72 -21.27
CA LEU A 203 16.38 11.22 -22.51
C LEU A 203 15.82 10.45 -23.72
N PRO A 204 15.43 11.14 -24.81
CA PRO A 204 15.06 10.48 -26.06
C PRO A 204 16.16 9.56 -26.59
N VAL A 205 15.76 8.49 -27.28
CA VAL A 205 16.70 7.57 -27.90
C VAL A 205 17.49 8.29 -29.00
N GLY A 206 18.82 8.15 -28.98
CA GLY A 206 19.71 8.78 -29.97
C GLY A 206 20.16 10.19 -29.63
N VAL A 207 19.87 10.69 -28.43
CA VAL A 207 20.44 11.94 -27.93
C VAL A 207 21.95 11.81 -27.81
N ASN A 208 22.68 12.81 -28.33
CA ASN A 208 24.12 12.91 -28.12
C ASN A 208 24.40 13.34 -26.68
N MET A 209 24.90 12.40 -25.87
CA MET A 209 25.22 12.60 -24.45
C MET A 209 26.25 13.70 -24.19
N GLU A 210 27.13 14.01 -25.15
CA GLU A 210 28.12 15.11 -25.02
C GLU A 210 27.45 16.49 -25.02
N LYS A 211 26.21 16.58 -25.51
CA LYS A 211 25.41 17.81 -25.57
C LYS A 211 24.35 17.88 -24.47
N VAL A 212 24.24 16.87 -23.62
CA VAL A 212 23.28 16.83 -22.52
C VAL A 212 23.96 17.36 -21.25
N PRO A 213 23.48 18.47 -20.67
CA PRO A 213 23.93 18.92 -19.36
C PRO A 213 23.73 17.83 -18.31
N ALA A 214 24.67 17.65 -17.38
CA ALA A 214 24.55 16.64 -16.33
C ALA A 214 23.27 16.80 -15.48
N ALA A 215 22.75 18.02 -15.34
CA ALA A 215 21.48 18.30 -14.66
C ALA A 215 20.27 17.68 -15.36
N ASP A 216 20.34 17.47 -16.67
CA ASP A 216 19.27 16.87 -17.49
C ASP A 216 19.36 15.33 -17.51
N CYS A 217 20.45 14.74 -17.00
CA CYS A 217 20.65 13.31 -16.84
C CYS A 217 20.17 12.81 -15.47
N THR A 218 18.97 13.22 -15.04
CA THR A 218 18.42 12.75 -13.76
C THR A 218 17.98 11.30 -13.88
N ILE A 219 18.51 10.43 -13.01
CA ILE A 219 18.08 9.04 -12.91
C ILE A 219 16.81 9.01 -12.06
N HIS A 220 15.71 8.55 -12.66
CA HIS A 220 14.45 8.39 -11.95
C HIS A 220 14.28 6.94 -11.48
N PHE A 221 13.74 6.78 -10.27
CA PHE A 221 13.40 5.47 -9.73
C PHE A 221 12.02 5.06 -10.27
N HIS A 222 11.97 4.07 -11.17
CA HIS A 222 10.74 3.54 -11.79
C HIS A 222 9.76 4.62 -12.29
N PRO A 223 10.18 5.53 -13.19
CA PRO A 223 9.38 6.65 -13.65
C PRO A 223 8.11 6.21 -14.37
N ARG A 224 7.12 7.11 -14.41
CA ARG A 224 5.86 6.87 -15.13
C ARG A 224 6.08 6.89 -16.64
N ARG A 225 5.27 6.12 -17.39
CA ARG A 225 5.35 6.10 -18.86
C ARG A 225 5.16 7.48 -19.49
N GLU A 226 4.36 8.36 -18.89
CA GLU A 226 4.14 9.74 -19.35
C GLU A 226 5.37 10.67 -19.23
N TRP A 227 6.42 10.27 -18.51
CA TRP A 227 7.68 11.04 -18.42
C TRP A 227 8.69 10.68 -19.53
N ARG A 228 8.33 9.74 -20.41
CA ARG A 228 9.05 9.50 -21.66
C ARG A 228 8.87 10.72 -22.57
N LYS A 229 9.85 11.62 -22.60
CA LYS A 229 10.01 12.52 -23.75
C LYS A 229 10.29 11.63 -24.97
N MET A 230 9.33 11.53 -25.89
CA MET A 230 9.55 10.92 -27.20
C MET A 230 10.66 11.66 -27.94
#